data_AF-A0A2A4IVL1-F1
#
_entry.id   AF-A0A2A4IVL1-F1
#
_cell.length_a   1.000
_cell.length_b   1.000
_cell.length_c   1.000
_cell.angle_alpha   90.00
_cell.angle_beta   90.00
_cell.angle_gamma   90.00
#
_symmetry.space_group_name_H-M   'P 1'
#
loop_
_entity.id
_entity.type
_entity.pdbx_description
1 polymer ?
#
loop_
_entity_poly.entity_id
_entity_poly.type
_entity_poly.pdbx_seq_one_letter_code
_entity_poly.pdbx_strand_id
1 'polypeptide(L)'
;CDVLIAGHMSTDSFEMSSMERALPHIPELMEGSWRGESDVEYLDGVHIMLNPEGASLLPLAIDGRVRRGAHFTWRGRGAALSLLPARGLAAKPYSATASWLQVVIPKDLAADMSRQVASFSKLADTDSESDSDEESQGLEPPSLPITLTWPKYKLKISVVHDNEFL
;
A
#
# COMPACT_ATOMS: atom_id res chain seq x y z
N CYS A 1 -33.89 -11.49 -47.85
CA CYS A 1 -33.85 -12.53 -46.79
C CYS A 1 -34.77 -12.14 -45.62
N ASP A 2 -36.07 -11.94 -45.87
CA ASP A 2 -37.12 -12.94 -45.62
C ASP A 2 -37.05 -13.75 -44.30
N VAL A 3 -38.13 -13.94 -43.51
CA VAL A 3 -39.47 -13.32 -43.52
C VAL A 3 -40.26 -13.67 -42.23
N LEU A 4 -41.10 -12.74 -41.71
CA LEU A 4 -42.38 -12.90 -40.93
C LEU A 4 -42.48 -13.97 -39.79
N ILE A 5 -43.52 -14.08 -38.96
CA ILE A 5 -44.70 -13.26 -38.57
C ILE A 5 -44.61 -13.10 -37.02
N ALA A 6 -45.37 -12.32 -36.24
CA ALA A 6 -46.56 -11.45 -36.43
C ALA A 6 -46.55 -10.32 -35.38
N GLY A 7 -47.58 -9.46 -35.37
CA GLY A 7 -47.87 -8.53 -34.28
C GLY A 7 -49.14 -8.91 -33.50
N HIS A 8 -49.16 -8.59 -32.20
CA HIS A 8 -50.36 -8.55 -31.38
C HIS A 8 -50.25 -7.38 -30.41
N MET A 9 -51.05 -6.33 -30.63
CA MET A 9 -51.31 -5.33 -29.60
C MET A 9 -52.41 -5.86 -28.70
N SER A 10 -52.05 -6.40 -27.54
CA SER A 10 -53.03 -6.68 -26.48
C SER A 10 -53.17 -5.42 -25.63
N THR A 11 -54.26 -4.69 -25.81
CA THR A 11 -54.74 -3.74 -24.81
C THR A 11 -55.79 -4.44 -23.96
N ASP A 12 -55.38 -5.13 -22.88
CA ASP A 12 -56.27 -5.26 -21.72
C ASP A 12 -55.57 -5.71 -20.43
N SER A 13 -56.21 -5.36 -19.32
CA SER A 13 -55.98 -5.79 -17.92
C SER A 13 -54.64 -5.47 -17.24
N PHE A 14 -54.74 -4.57 -16.25
CA PHE A 14 -53.86 -4.55 -15.08
C PHE A 14 -53.92 -5.89 -14.33
N GLU A 15 -52.81 -6.64 -14.27
CA GLU A 15 -52.43 -7.44 -13.09
C GLU A 15 -50.90 -7.44 -12.95
N MET A 16 -50.43 -7.75 -11.74
CA MET A 16 -49.06 -7.45 -11.28
C MET A 16 -47.98 -8.32 -11.94
N SER A 17 -46.80 -7.74 -12.16
CA SER A 17 -45.69 -8.36 -12.88
C SER A 17 -45.23 -9.71 -12.29
N SER A 18 -45.35 -10.78 -13.09
CA SER A 18 -44.95 -12.16 -12.75
C SER A 18 -43.43 -12.42 -12.59
N MET A 19 -42.63 -11.40 -12.25
CA MET A 19 -41.18 -11.53 -12.02
C MET A 19 -40.82 -12.05 -10.61
N GLU A 20 -41.74 -12.01 -9.65
CA GLU A 20 -41.48 -12.47 -8.27
C GLU A 20 -41.58 -14.00 -8.08
N ARG A 21 -42.02 -14.75 -9.10
CA ARG A 21 -42.31 -16.20 -8.97
C ARG A 21 -41.21 -17.14 -9.46
N ALA A 22 -40.04 -16.62 -9.83
CA ALA A 22 -38.93 -17.39 -10.40
C ALA A 22 -37.65 -17.40 -9.52
N LEU A 23 -37.73 -16.91 -8.27
CA LEU A 23 -36.68 -17.13 -7.29
C LEU A 23 -36.86 -18.52 -6.66
N PRO A 24 -35.93 -19.48 -6.83
CA PRO A 24 -35.92 -20.66 -5.98
C PRO A 24 -35.69 -20.21 -4.54
N HIS A 25 -36.43 -20.78 -3.58
CA HIS A 25 -36.12 -20.62 -2.17
C HIS A 25 -34.77 -21.29 -1.88
N ILE A 26 -33.70 -20.50 -1.95
CA ILE A 26 -32.37 -20.90 -1.51
C ILE A 26 -32.45 -21.07 0.01
N PRO A 27 -32.21 -22.27 0.58
CA PRO A 27 -32.18 -22.43 2.03
C PRO A 27 -31.11 -21.52 2.64
N GLU A 28 -31.34 -21.07 3.87
CA GLU A 28 -30.46 -20.22 4.68
C GLU A 28 -29.15 -20.97 5.03
N LEU A 29 -28.27 -21.13 4.04
CA LEU A 29 -27.06 -21.95 4.14
C LEU A 29 -25.81 -21.25 3.58
N MET A 30 -25.78 -19.92 3.63
CA MET A 30 -24.59 -19.09 3.39
C MET A 30 -24.45 -17.98 4.46
N GLU A 31 -24.82 -18.28 5.70
CA GLU A 31 -24.50 -17.43 6.87
C GLU A 31 -23.07 -17.67 7.40
N GLY A 32 -22.27 -18.49 6.71
CA GLY A 32 -20.84 -18.70 6.97
C GLY A 32 -19.95 -18.15 5.85
N SER A 33 -18.92 -17.39 6.24
CA SER A 33 -17.74 -17.07 5.42
C SER A 33 -17.82 -15.96 4.35
N TRP A 34 -18.61 -14.90 4.55
CA TRP A 34 -18.39 -13.60 3.86
C TRP A 34 -17.81 -12.49 4.74
N ARG A 35 -17.57 -12.79 6.03
CA ARG A 35 -16.80 -11.94 6.94
C ARG A 35 -15.59 -12.71 7.46
N GLY A 36 -14.59 -12.83 6.59
CA GLY A 36 -13.21 -12.78 7.06
C GLY A 36 -12.92 -11.36 7.52
N GLU A 37 -13.52 -10.98 8.66
CA GLU A 37 -13.29 -9.69 9.31
C GLU A 37 -11.85 -9.74 9.82
N SER A 38 -10.92 -9.25 9.00
CA SER A 38 -9.52 -9.17 9.37
C SER A 38 -9.41 -8.02 10.35
N ASP A 39 -9.39 -8.37 11.64
CA ASP A 39 -9.32 -7.41 12.72
C ASP A 39 -8.15 -6.43 12.49
N VAL A 40 -8.44 -5.14 12.70
CA VAL A 40 -7.46 -4.08 12.58
C VAL A 40 -6.66 -4.03 13.87
N GLU A 41 -5.46 -4.62 13.85
CA GLU A 41 -4.50 -4.47 14.94
C GLU A 41 -3.93 -3.05 14.92
N TYR A 42 -3.75 -2.46 16.10
CA TYR A 42 -3.13 -1.14 16.24
C TYR A 42 -1.83 -1.25 17.00
N LEU A 43 -0.77 -0.70 16.42
CA LEU A 43 0.60 -0.88 16.91
C LEU A 43 1.07 0.37 17.66
N ASP A 44 1.81 0.15 18.73
CA ASP A 44 2.40 1.23 19.53
C ASP A 44 3.57 1.91 18.80
N GLY A 45 4.29 1.17 17.96
CA GLY A 45 5.45 1.61 17.19
C GLY A 45 5.78 0.59 16.11
N VAL A 46 6.59 0.97 15.12
CA VAL A 46 6.93 0.12 13.97
C VAL A 46 8.39 0.24 13.57
N HIS A 47 9.01 -0.90 13.26
CA HIS A 47 10.31 -0.97 12.59
C HIS A 47 10.07 -1.52 11.19
N ILE A 48 10.34 -0.69 10.19
CA ILE A 48 10.25 -1.03 8.77
C ILE A 48 11.65 -1.42 8.29
N MET A 49 11.77 -2.56 7.63
CA MET A 49 12.99 -3.00 6.95
C MET A 49 12.75 -2.99 5.44
N LEU A 50 13.68 -2.40 4.69
CA LEU A 50 13.63 -2.30 3.22
C LEU A 50 14.98 -2.74 2.64
N ASN A 51 14.96 -3.36 1.47
CA ASN A 51 16.17 -3.58 0.70
C ASN A 51 16.61 -2.28 -0.01
N PRO A 52 17.81 -2.22 -0.63
CA PRO A 52 18.32 -0.99 -1.26
C PRO A 52 17.38 -0.48 -2.35
N GLU A 53 16.86 -1.37 -3.19
CA GLU A 53 15.88 -1.11 -4.25
C GLU A 53 14.60 -0.45 -3.68
N GLY A 54 14.00 -1.05 -2.65
CA GLY A 54 12.78 -0.55 -2.00
C GLY A 54 13.02 0.76 -1.25
N ALA A 55 14.20 0.93 -0.66
CA ALA A 55 14.63 2.16 0.01
C ALA A 55 14.90 3.31 -0.98
N SER A 56 15.34 3.01 -2.21
CA SER A 56 15.56 4.02 -3.26
C SER A 56 14.29 4.81 -3.63
N LEU A 57 13.11 4.25 -3.34
CA LEU A 57 11.80 4.87 -3.56
C LEU A 57 11.34 5.76 -2.39
N LEU A 58 12.03 5.77 -1.25
CA LEU A 58 11.69 6.63 -0.10
C LEU A 58 11.64 8.14 -0.43
N PRO A 59 12.59 8.74 -1.21
CA PRO A 59 12.47 10.13 -1.65
C PRO A 59 11.15 10.42 -2.38
N LEU A 60 10.77 9.55 -3.32
CA LEU A 60 9.53 9.67 -4.09
C LEU A 60 8.29 9.45 -3.23
N ALA A 61 8.31 8.46 -2.34
CA ALA A 61 7.22 8.16 -1.43
C ALA A 61 6.96 9.33 -0.47
N ILE A 62 8.01 9.92 0.10
CA ILE A 62 7.88 11.00 1.07
C ILE A 62 7.59 12.34 0.39
N ASP A 63 8.46 12.84 -0.50
CA ASP A 63 8.31 14.19 -1.08
C ASP A 63 7.35 14.23 -2.28
N GLY A 64 7.36 13.17 -3.10
CA GLY A 64 6.48 13.03 -4.26
C GLY A 64 5.03 12.67 -3.91
N ARG A 65 4.77 11.97 -2.80
CA ARG A 65 3.41 11.56 -2.39
C ARG A 65 2.97 12.09 -1.03
N VAL A 66 3.59 11.65 0.07
CA VAL A 66 3.10 11.91 1.44
C VAL A 66 3.04 13.41 1.73
N ARG A 67 4.10 14.16 1.43
CA ARG A 67 4.13 15.63 1.58
C ARG A 67 3.10 16.37 0.72
N ARG A 68 2.63 15.74 -0.37
CA ARG A 68 1.61 16.28 -1.28
C ARG A 68 0.18 15.80 -0.96
N GLY A 69 -0.02 15.04 0.12
CA GLY A 69 -1.35 14.54 0.51
C GLY A 69 -1.81 13.28 -0.23
N ALA A 70 -0.90 12.59 -0.93
CA ALA A 70 -1.14 11.26 -1.50
C ALA A 70 -0.46 10.15 -0.68
N HIS A 71 -0.94 8.91 -0.78
CA HIS A 71 -0.28 7.74 -0.19
C HIS A 71 0.79 7.17 -1.14
N PHE A 72 1.68 6.34 -0.60
CA PHE A 72 2.57 5.47 -1.37
C PHE A 72 2.54 4.07 -0.75
N THR A 73 2.61 3.02 -1.57
CA THR A 73 2.50 1.62 -1.12
C THR A 73 3.56 0.75 -1.75
N TRP A 74 4.38 0.09 -0.93
CA TRP A 74 5.22 -1.04 -1.34
C TRP A 74 4.42 -2.34 -1.22
N ARG A 75 4.66 -3.29 -2.13
CA ARG A 75 4.13 -4.65 -2.08
C ARG A 75 5.27 -5.63 -2.36
N GLY A 76 5.42 -6.63 -1.49
CA GLY A 76 6.48 -7.63 -1.57
C GLY A 76 5.93 -9.06 -1.49
N ARG A 77 6.76 -9.99 -1.03
CA ARG A 77 6.45 -11.42 -0.90
C ARG A 77 5.40 -11.71 0.19
N GLY A 78 4.13 -11.41 -0.11
CA GLY A 78 2.99 -11.67 0.76
C GLY A 78 2.62 -10.55 1.74
N ALA A 79 3.40 -9.46 1.80
CA ALA A 79 3.16 -8.30 2.66
C ALA A 79 3.06 -6.98 1.88
N ALA A 80 2.39 -5.98 2.48
CA ALA A 80 2.27 -4.64 1.92
C ALA A 80 2.50 -3.57 3.01
N LEU A 81 3.12 -2.46 2.62
CA LEU A 81 3.36 -1.29 3.48
C LEU A 81 2.81 -0.05 2.78
N SER A 82 1.87 0.65 3.41
CA SER A 82 1.38 1.96 2.95
C SER A 82 1.79 3.08 3.90
N LEU A 83 2.46 4.11 3.37
CA LEU A 83 2.63 5.38 4.04
C LEU A 83 1.48 6.31 3.64
N LEU A 84 0.77 6.85 4.63
CA LEU A 84 -0.38 7.72 4.45
C LEU A 84 -0.11 9.11 5.04
N PRO A 85 -0.55 10.20 4.40
CA PRO A 85 -0.44 11.54 4.95
C PRO A 85 -1.46 11.78 6.06
N ALA A 86 -1.02 12.36 7.18
CA ALA A 86 -1.92 12.73 8.25
C ALA A 86 -2.91 13.84 7.83
N ARG A 87 -4.21 13.58 7.98
CA ARG A 87 -5.29 14.57 7.81
C ARG A 87 -5.64 15.34 9.10
N GLY A 88 -4.92 15.07 10.19
CA GLY A 88 -5.13 15.63 11.53
C GLY A 88 -4.23 14.93 12.55
N LEU A 89 -4.54 15.04 13.84
CA LEU A 89 -3.89 14.24 14.89
C LEU A 89 -4.35 12.78 14.78
N ALA A 90 -3.46 11.90 14.31
CA ALA A 90 -3.71 10.47 14.27
C ALA A 90 -3.45 9.86 15.66
N ALA A 91 -4.52 9.56 16.41
CA ALA A 91 -4.42 8.95 17.75
C ALA A 91 -3.83 7.53 17.73
N LYS A 92 -4.00 6.81 16.60
CA LYS A 92 -3.38 5.51 16.33
C LYS A 92 -2.74 5.57 14.93
N PRO A 93 -1.46 5.99 14.82
CA PRO A 93 -0.82 6.21 13.52
C PRO A 93 -0.40 4.91 12.83
N TYR A 94 -0.37 3.78 13.54
CA TYR A 94 0.07 2.48 13.02
C TYR A 94 -1.04 1.46 13.17
N SER A 95 -1.40 0.82 12.06
CA SER A 95 -2.42 -0.23 12.02
C SER A 95 -2.07 -1.31 11.01
N ALA A 96 -2.30 -2.57 11.37
CA ALA A 96 -2.11 -3.71 10.48
C ALA A 96 -3.45 -4.42 10.23
N THR A 97 -3.62 -4.93 9.01
CA THR A 97 -4.77 -5.75 8.61
C THR A 97 -4.25 -6.93 7.81
N ALA A 98 -4.30 -8.13 8.39
CA ALA A 98 -3.55 -9.28 7.92
C ALA A 98 -2.06 -8.90 7.68
N SER A 99 -1.54 -9.07 6.47
CA SER A 99 -0.16 -8.75 6.09
C SER A 99 0.03 -7.33 5.51
N TRP A 100 -0.95 -6.43 5.67
CA TRP A 100 -0.86 -5.04 5.21
C TRP A 100 -0.68 -4.08 6.38
N LEU A 101 0.51 -3.49 6.49
CA LEU A 101 0.84 -2.42 7.44
C LEU A 101 0.49 -1.03 6.85
N GLN A 102 -0.23 -0.22 7.63
CA GLN A 102 -0.53 1.18 7.32
C GLN A 102 0.10 2.11 8.37
N VAL A 103 0.76 3.15 7.88
CA VAL A 103 1.57 4.07 8.69
C VAL A 103 1.20 5.51 8.34
N VAL A 104 0.57 6.21 9.27
CA VAL A 104 0.18 7.62 9.11
C VAL A 104 1.34 8.52 9.51
N ILE A 105 1.78 9.35 8.58
CA ILE A 105 2.93 10.25 8.71
C ILE A 105 2.45 11.70 8.90
N PRO A 106 2.69 12.32 10.07
CA PRO A 106 2.47 13.75 10.31
C PRO A 106 3.32 14.65 9.41
N LYS A 107 2.87 15.89 9.18
CA LYS A 107 3.56 16.84 8.28
C LYS A 107 4.99 17.20 8.73
N ASP A 108 5.21 17.31 10.04
CA ASP A 108 6.54 17.59 10.60
C ASP A 108 7.49 16.39 10.45
N LEU A 109 6.98 15.17 10.71
CA LEU A 109 7.71 13.93 10.42
C LEU A 109 8.04 13.80 8.93
N ALA A 110 7.08 14.02 8.02
CA ALA A 110 7.31 13.94 6.59
C ALA A 110 8.38 14.93 6.10
N ALA A 111 8.41 16.15 6.65
CA ALA A 111 9.43 17.15 6.33
C ALA A 111 10.82 16.76 6.83
N ASP A 112 10.92 16.01 7.93
CA ASP A 112 12.18 15.50 8.46
C ASP A 112 12.66 14.24 7.71
N MET A 113 11.79 13.25 7.52
CA MET A 113 12.05 12.08 6.68
C MET A 113 12.57 12.50 5.30
N SER A 114 11.94 13.50 4.67
CA SER A 114 12.32 14.06 3.37
C SER A 114 13.75 14.57 3.31
N ARG A 115 14.34 15.03 4.43
CA ARG A 115 15.76 15.44 4.48
C ARG A 115 16.66 14.23 4.65
N GLN A 116 16.31 13.30 5.54
CA GLN A 116 17.13 12.13 5.85
C GLN A 116 17.23 11.14 4.69
N VAL A 117 16.13 10.93 3.93
CA VAL A 117 16.12 9.99 2.80
C VAL A 117 16.56 10.61 1.47
N ALA A 118 16.94 11.89 1.42
CA ALA A 118 17.15 12.61 0.16
C ALA A 118 18.24 11.99 -0.74
N SER A 119 19.26 11.36 -0.15
CA SER A 119 20.34 10.66 -0.87
C SER A 119 20.01 9.23 -1.29
N PHE A 120 18.89 8.66 -0.80
CA PHE A 120 18.61 7.23 -0.94
C PHE A 120 18.30 6.82 -2.39
N SER A 121 18.00 7.76 -3.30
CA SER A 121 17.74 7.44 -4.71
C SER A 121 18.89 6.71 -5.42
N LYS A 122 20.11 6.78 -4.90
CA LYS A 122 21.30 6.06 -5.40
C LYS A 122 21.43 4.61 -4.90
N LEU A 123 20.58 4.18 -3.96
CA LEU A 123 20.68 2.83 -3.39
C LEU A 123 20.34 1.72 -4.40
N ALA A 124 19.58 2.04 -5.46
CA ALA A 124 19.28 1.10 -6.53
C ALA A 124 20.51 0.73 -7.38
N ASP A 125 21.57 1.56 -7.35
CA ASP A 125 22.78 1.35 -8.16
C ASP A 125 23.80 0.42 -7.45
N THR A 126 23.55 0.07 -6.18
CA THR A 126 24.55 -0.60 -5.30
C THR A 126 24.62 -2.12 -5.48
N ASP A 127 23.60 -2.74 -6.09
CA ASP A 127 23.56 -4.19 -6.34
C ASP A 127 24.17 -4.60 -7.70
N SER A 128 24.76 -3.64 -8.45
CA SER A 128 25.52 -3.91 -9.67
C SER A 128 27.00 -4.11 -9.36
N GLU A 129 27.46 -5.36 -9.26
CA GLU A 129 28.90 -5.65 -9.21
C GLU A 129 29.57 -5.17 -10.51
N SER A 130 30.31 -4.07 -10.43
CA SER A 130 30.93 -3.42 -11.59
C SER A 130 32.35 -2.97 -11.25
N ASP A 131 33.31 -3.87 -11.52
CA ASP A 131 34.72 -3.51 -11.73
C ASP A 131 34.80 -2.57 -12.95
N SER A 132 34.77 -1.25 -12.72
CA SER A 132 35.14 -0.27 -13.74
C SER A 132 35.49 1.09 -13.13
N ASP A 133 36.74 1.50 -13.36
CA ASP A 133 37.28 2.82 -13.00
C ASP A 133 36.65 3.95 -13.86
N GLU A 134 35.51 4.52 -13.44
CA GLU A 134 35.04 5.80 -13.99
C GLU A 134 34.83 6.86 -12.90
N GLU A 135 35.55 7.99 -13.05
CA GLU A 135 35.56 9.15 -12.13
C GLU A 135 34.24 9.94 -12.13
N SER A 136 33.16 9.33 -11.67
CA SER A 136 31.93 10.05 -11.34
C SER A 136 32.12 10.86 -10.05
N GLN A 137 32.53 12.13 -10.18
CA GLN A 137 32.60 13.09 -9.07
C GLN A 137 31.20 13.34 -8.48
N GLY A 138 30.76 12.48 -7.57
CA GLY A 138 29.39 12.53 -7.09
C GLY A 138 29.05 11.56 -5.98
N LEU A 139 29.70 11.71 -4.80
CA LEU A 139 29.31 11.13 -3.50
C LEU A 139 28.89 9.65 -3.54
N GLU A 140 29.81 8.76 -3.14
CA GLU A 140 29.62 7.30 -3.02
C GLU A 140 28.23 6.91 -2.46
N PRO A 141 27.65 5.78 -2.93
CA PRO A 141 26.44 5.24 -2.35
C PRO A 141 26.65 4.98 -0.84
N PRO A 142 25.68 5.34 0.02
CA PRO A 142 25.87 5.23 1.46
C PRO A 142 25.98 3.75 1.88
N SER A 143 27.04 3.44 2.65
CA SER A 143 27.32 2.08 3.10
C SER A 143 26.21 1.51 3.98
N LEU A 144 25.86 0.25 3.71
CA LEU A 144 24.83 -0.49 4.44
C LEU A 144 25.42 -1.19 5.68
N PRO A 145 24.62 -1.43 6.74
CA PRO A 145 23.21 -1.10 6.88
C PRO A 145 22.97 0.35 7.35
N ILE A 146 21.94 1.00 6.79
CA ILE A 146 21.54 2.36 7.16
C ILE A 146 20.33 2.27 8.09
N THR A 147 20.32 3.01 9.20
CA THR A 147 19.17 3.03 10.13
C THR A 147 18.78 4.46 10.50
N LEU A 148 17.54 4.82 10.20
CA LEU A 148 16.90 6.08 10.56
C LEU A 148 15.89 5.82 11.69
N THR A 149 15.89 6.66 12.73
CA THR A 149 15.02 6.47 13.90
C THR A 149 14.37 7.79 14.32
N TRP A 150 13.08 7.73 14.61
CA TRP A 150 12.28 8.85 15.11
C TRP A 150 11.64 8.48 16.46
N PRO A 151 12.35 8.60 17.59
CA PRO A 151 11.88 8.13 18.90
C PRO A 151 10.56 8.75 19.35
N LYS A 152 10.35 10.05 19.07
CA LYS A 152 9.08 10.78 19.30
C LYS A 152 7.86 10.07 18.69
N TYR A 153 8.08 9.36 17.58
CA TYR A 153 7.04 8.64 16.84
C TYR A 153 7.10 7.12 17.05
N LYS A 154 8.08 6.58 17.78
CA LYS A 154 8.33 5.13 17.86
C LYS A 154 8.45 4.47 16.47
N LEU A 155 9.00 5.19 15.49
CA LEU A 155 9.22 4.75 14.11
C LEU A 155 10.72 4.52 13.87
N LYS A 156 11.06 3.39 13.24
CA LYS A 156 12.41 3.08 12.75
C LYS A 156 12.33 2.59 11.31
N ILE A 157 13.28 3.00 10.47
CA ILE A 157 13.49 2.47 9.12
C ILE A 157 14.92 1.96 9.05
N SER A 158 15.13 0.71 8.64
CA SER A 158 16.45 0.17 8.34
C SER A 158 16.53 -0.26 6.87
N VAL A 159 17.65 0.04 6.22
CA VAL A 159 18.03 -0.49 4.91
C VAL A 159 19.09 -1.57 5.14
N VAL A 160 18.81 -2.78 4.67
CA VAL A 160 19.65 -3.98 4.82
C VAL A 160 19.66 -4.77 3.51
N HIS A 161 20.62 -5.68 3.30
CA HIS A 161 20.62 -6.51 2.09
C HIS A 161 19.52 -7.59 2.13
N ASP A 162 19.10 -8.09 0.96
CA ASP A 162 18.08 -9.15 0.82
C ASP A 162 18.38 -10.40 1.66
N ASN A 163 19.67 -10.69 1.89
CA ASN A 163 20.13 -11.83 2.68
C ASN A 163 19.87 -11.69 4.21
N GLU A 164 19.51 -10.50 4.70
CA GLU A 164 19.24 -10.22 6.12
C GLU A 164 17.74 -10.34 6.49
N PHE A 165 16.86 -10.70 5.55
CA PHE A 165 15.42 -10.88 5.77
C PHE A 165 15.00 -12.33 6.11
N LEU A 166 15.96 -13.18 6.51
CA LEU A 166 15.78 -14.62 6.80
C LEU A 166 15.44 -14.92 8.27
#